data_AF-D7DN92-F1
#
_entry.id   AF-D7DN92-F1
#
_cell.length_a   1.000
_cell.length_b   1.000
_cell.length_c   1.000
_cell.angle_alpha   90.00
_cell.angle_beta   90.00
_cell.angle_gamma   90.00
#
_symmetry.space_group_name_H-M   'P 1'
#
loop_
_entity.id
_entity.type
_entity.pdbx_description
1 polymer ?
#
loop_
_entity_poly.entity_id
_entity_poly.type
_entity_poly.pdbx_seq_one_letter_code
_entity_poly.pdbx_strand_id
1 'polypeptide(L)' 'MAGNQECKVLYNKAKDMIELEVGGTSLRFEARNFFMMNEMLRKAAAKLVMQTELHHA' A
#
# COMPACT_ATOMS: atom_id res chain seq x y z
N MET A 1 20.11 5.73 5.73
CA MET A 1 19.29 5.42 6.93
C MET A 1 17.84 5.30 6.48
N ALA A 2 17.41 4.10 6.10
CA ALA A 2 16.03 3.80 5.71
C ALA A 2 15.20 3.57 6.99
N GLY A 3 15.07 4.64 7.79
CA GLY A 3 14.43 4.58 9.09
C GLY A 3 12.96 4.94 8.99
N ASN A 4 12.12 3.92 8.85
CA ASN A 4 10.74 3.93 9.35
C ASN A 4 9.83 5.06 8.83
N GLN A 5 9.59 5.12 7.51
CA GLN A 5 8.35 5.75 7.04
C GLN A 5 7.20 4.80 7.38
N GLU A 6 6.70 4.87 8.62
CA GLU A 6 5.55 4.10 9.07
C GLU A 6 4.38 4.38 8.14
N CYS A 7 3.96 3.34 7.42
CA CYS A 7 2.74 3.36 6.65
C CYS A 7 1.60 3.05 7.61
N LYS A 8 0.73 4.02 7.84
CA LYS A 8 -0.43 3.85 8.73
C LYS A 8 -1.71 3.90 7.91
N VAL A 9 -2.58 2.91 8.12
CA VAL A 9 -3.88 2.82 7.46
C VAL A 9 -4.97 2.92 8.51
N LEU A 10 -5.86 3.90 8.37
CA LEU A 10 -7.00 4.12 9.25
C LEU A 10 -8.30 3.95 8.46
N TYR A 11 -9.22 3.13 8.97
CA TYR A 11 -10.55 2.95 8.37
C TYR A 11 -11.62 3.73 9.15
N ASN A 12 -12.30 4.63 8.47
CA ASN A 12 -13.45 5.34 8.99
C ASN A 12 -14.74 4.68 8.48
N LYS A 13 -15.33 3.83 9.32
CA LYS A 13 -16.57 3.10 9.01
C LYS A 13 -17.79 4.01 8.80
N ALA A 14 -17.87 5.15 9.49
CA ALA A 14 -19.01 6.06 9.37
C ALA A 14 -19.07 6.75 8.00
N LYS A 15 -17.91 6.93 7.35
CA LYS A 15 -17.79 7.59 6.04
C LYS A 15 -17.42 6.63 4.90
N ASP A 16 -17.17 5.36 5.22
CA ASP A 16 -16.60 4.34 4.33
C ASP A 16 -15.32 4.81 3.60
N MET A 17 -14.42 5.42 4.36
CA MET A 17 -13.18 6.02 3.85
C MET A 17 -11.95 5.40 4.52
N ILE A 18 -10.86 5.30 3.76
CA ILE A 18 -9.53 4.93 4.23
C ILE A 18 -8.65 6.19 4.21
N GLU A 19 -7.90 6.40 5.29
CA GLU A 19 -6.83 7.38 5.38
C GLU A 19 -5.49 6.65 5.48
N LEU A 20 -4.61 6.92 4.53
CA LEU A 20 -3.28 6.34 4.40
C LEU A 20 -2.24 7.41 4.70
N GLU A 21 -1.42 7.21 5.72
CA GLU A 21 -0.32 8.10 6.09
C GLU A 21 1.02 7.47 5.68
N VAL A 22 1.81 8.19 4.89
CA VAL A 22 3.15 7.78 4.45
C VAL A 22 4.09 8.97 4.55
N GLY A 23 5.13 8.86 5.39
CA GLY A 23 6.17 9.89 5.51
C GLY A 23 5.62 11.28 5.84
N GLY A 24 4.56 11.37 6.65
CA GLY A 24 3.89 12.62 7.02
C GLY A 24 2.89 13.16 5.99
N THR A 25 2.71 12.48 4.85
CA THR A 25 1.66 12.79 3.87
C THR A 25 0.44 11.91 4.10
N SER A 26 -0.75 12.51 4.17
CA SER A 26 -2.03 11.79 4.28
C SER A 26 -2.76 11.76 2.92
N LEU A 27 -3.20 10.58 2.52
CA LEU A 27 -4.02 10.32 1.34
C LEU A 27 -5.36 9.73 1.77
N ARG A 28 -6.45 10.13 1.11
CA ARG A 28 -7.80 9.65 1.41
C ARG A 28 -8.41 8.95 0.21
N PHE A 29 -9.02 7.80 0.47
CA PHE A 29 -9.63 6.95 -0.53
C PHE A 29 -11.00 6.49 -0.06
N GLU A 30 -11.95 6.32 -0.97
CA GLU A 30 -13.10 5.45 -0.71
C GLU A 30 -12.59 4.03 -0.43
N ALA A 31 -13.18 3.33 0.55
CA ALA A 31 -12.68 2.04 0.99
C ALA A 31 -12.56 1.02 -0.15
N ARG A 32 -13.58 0.96 -1.03
CA ARG A 32 -13.58 0.09 -2.22
C ARG A 32 -12.38 0.32 -3.14
N ASN A 33 -11.99 1.58 -3.36
CA ASN A 33 -10.89 1.94 -4.24
C ASN A 33 -9.55 1.56 -3.60
N PHE A 34 -9.42 1.78 -2.29
CA PHE A 34 -8.23 1.38 -1.54
C PHE A 34 -8.01 -0.14 -1.57
N PHE A 35 -9.04 -0.96 -1.35
CA PHE A 35 -8.91 -2.41 -1.39
C PHE A 35 -8.45 -2.93 -2.76
N MET A 36 -9.04 -2.40 -3.85
CA MET A 36 -8.63 -2.76 -5.20
C MET A 36 -7.18 -2.36 -5.48
N MET A 37 -6.79 -1.14 -5.14
CA MET A 37 -5.42 -0.65 -5.34
C MET A 37 -4.41 -1.46 -4.50
N ASN A 38 -4.72 -1.75 -3.24
CA ASN A 38 -3.86 -2.52 -2.35
C ASN A 38 -3.57 -3.91 -2.92
N GLU A 39 -4.60 -4.62 -3.40
CA GLU A 39 -4.40 -5.95 -3.98
C GLU A 39 -3.62 -5.91 -5.30
N MET A 40 -3.86 -4.92 -6.16
CA MET A 40 -3.06 -4.73 -7.38
C MET A 40 -1.60 -4.46 -7.06
N LEU A 41 -1.31 -3.59 -6.09
CA LEU A 41 0.05 -3.28 -5.65
C LEU A 41 0.73 -4.50 -5.03
N ARG A 42 0.01 -5.29 -4.22
CA ARG A 42 0.52 -6.55 -3.64
C ARG A 42 0.94 -7.54 -4.71
N LYS A 43 0.11 -7.72 -5.75
CA LYS A 43 0.42 -8.58 -6.90
C LYS A 43 1.61 -8.07 -7.70
N ALA A 44 1.69 -6.76 -7.94
CA ALA A 44 2.82 -6.15 -8.66
C ALA A 44 4.13 -6.34 -7.89
N ALA A 45 4.13 -6.10 -6.57
CA ALA A 45 5.29 -6.31 -5.71
C ALA A 45 5.75 -7.78 -5.71
N ALA A 46 4.80 -8.73 -5.57
CA ALA A 46 5.12 -10.16 -5.63
C ALA A 46 5.75 -10.55 -6.98
N LYS A 47 5.20 -10.05 -8.09
CA LYS A 47 5.74 -10.29 -9.44
C LYS A 47 7.16 -9.73 -9.58
N LEU A 48 7.42 -8.52 -9.08
CA LEU A 48 8.75 -7.92 -9.12
C LEU A 48 9.76 -8.77 -8.36
N VAL A 49 9.42 -9.24 -7.15
CA VAL A 49 10.28 -10.13 -6.35
C VAL A 49 10.62 -11.40 -7.12
N MET A 50 9.61 -12.08 -7.68
CA MET A 50 9.84 -13.30 -8.47
C MET A 50 10.74 -13.06 -9.68
N GLN A 51 10.58 -11.94 -10.38
CA GLN A 51 11.45 -11.60 -11.52
C GLN A 51 12.88 -11.31 -11.05
N THR A 52 13.07 -10.59 -9.94
CA THR A 52 14.41 -10.30 -9.42
C THR A 52 15.15 -11.55 -8.92
N GLU A 53 14.44 -12.54 -8.38
CA GLU A 53 15.03 -13.83 -7.99
C GLU A 53 15.44 -14.66 -9.21
N LEU A 54 14.66 -14.63 -10.30
CA LEU A 54 14.99 -15.31 -11.56
C LEU A 54 16.19 -14.70 -12.28
N HIS A 55 16.48 -13.41 -12.10
CA HIS A 55 17.62 -12.72 -12.72
C HIS A 55 18.93 -12.81 -11.93
N HIS A 56 18.92 -13.42 -10.73
CA HIS A 56 20.11 -13.65 -9.89
C HIS A 56 20.51 -15.14 -9.76
N ALA A 57 19.86 -16.03 -10.52
CA ALA A 57 20.20 -17.46 -10.65
C ALA A 57 20.92 -17.75 -11.97
#